data_AF-A0A7X4ER28-F1
#
_entry.id   AF-A0A7X4ER28-F1
#
_cell.length_a   1.000
_cell.length_b   1.000
_cell.length_c   1.000
_cell.angle_alpha   90.00
_cell.angle_beta   90.00
_cell.angle_gamma   90.00
#
_symmetry.space_group_name_H-M   'P 1'
#
loop_
_entity.id
_entity.type
_entity.pdbx_description
1 polymer ?
#
loop_
_entity_poly.entity_id
_entity_poly.type
_entity_poly.pdbx_seq_one_letter_code
_entity_poly.pdbx_strand_id
1 'polypeptide(L)'
;MPTDSEQEEWLKILSVSDYLLAAYTTPYEVVAEGVRNVAVTAAELYRKIVTRGSEMWFSSLSQMHLLCLLQAFIREGYSYRFFAKAIEDAALRIDDSSLDDETKAYALFFLNVAYIDVGKGETFDFMLERIQKDLPVDLQFALWHEGRNVKERSALMRKQDKRLRRIMPRGNTTDTFIKNLYERPVNTVIQQSLKAQEAKKDKEKKAMRQLQLGK
;
A
#
# COMPACT_ATOMS: atom_id res chain seq x y z
N MET A 1 14.44 -8.05 -9.58
CA MET A 1 15.86 -7.66 -9.54
C MET A 1 16.17 -7.23 -8.10
N PRO A 2 17.28 -7.67 -7.48
CA PRO A 2 17.59 -7.28 -6.11
C PRO A 2 18.53 -6.06 -6.09
N THR A 3 18.31 -5.16 -5.12
CA THR A 3 19.12 -3.99 -4.73
C THR A 3 19.10 -2.76 -5.64
N ASP A 4 17.92 -2.31 -6.05
CA ASP A 4 17.77 -0.94 -6.53
C ASP A 4 17.80 0.03 -5.34
N SER A 5 18.47 1.17 -5.50
CA SER A 5 18.47 2.24 -4.50
C SER A 5 17.05 2.80 -4.34
N GLU A 6 16.69 3.32 -3.16
CA GLU A 6 15.37 3.94 -2.94
C GLU A 6 15.06 5.01 -4.02
N GLN A 7 16.07 5.79 -4.39
CA GLN A 7 15.97 6.82 -5.42
C GLN A 7 15.61 6.25 -6.79
N GLU A 8 16.15 5.07 -7.12
CA GLU A 8 15.84 4.38 -8.36
C GLU A 8 14.41 3.83 -8.36
N GLU A 9 13.94 3.27 -7.25
CA GLU A 9 12.55 2.82 -7.09
C GLU A 9 11.57 4.00 -7.29
N TRP A 10 11.85 5.16 -6.69
CA TRP A 10 11.07 6.38 -6.92
C TRP A 10 11.13 6.87 -8.37
N LEU A 11 12.32 6.89 -8.96
CA LEU A 11 12.49 7.33 -10.34
C LEU A 11 11.69 6.43 -11.31
N LYS A 12 11.68 5.11 -11.07
CA LYS A 12 10.87 4.15 -11.85
C LYS A 12 9.39 4.49 -11.76
N ILE A 13 8.88 4.73 -10.56
CA ILE A 13 7.47 5.09 -10.36
C ILE A 13 7.10 6.39 -11.10
N LEU A 14 7.98 7.39 -11.05
CA LEU A 14 7.72 8.72 -11.60
C LEU A 14 7.88 8.84 -13.13
N SER A 15 8.81 8.09 -13.72
CA SER A 15 9.22 8.32 -15.11
C SER A 15 8.78 7.24 -16.09
N VAL A 16 8.50 6.02 -15.63
CA VAL A 16 8.19 4.89 -16.53
C VAL A 16 6.91 5.14 -17.33
N SER A 17 5.92 5.84 -16.79
CA SER A 17 4.71 6.20 -17.54
C SER A 17 5.05 6.99 -18.81
N ASP A 18 5.91 8.00 -18.69
CA ASP A 18 6.30 8.86 -19.80
C ASP A 18 7.11 8.09 -20.84
N TYR A 19 8.01 7.21 -20.37
CA TYR A 19 8.77 6.32 -21.27
C TYR A 19 7.85 5.36 -22.02
N LEU A 20 6.85 4.76 -21.36
CA LEU A 20 5.90 3.84 -22.00
C LEU A 20 5.00 4.57 -23.00
N LEU A 21 4.58 5.80 -22.70
CA LEU A 21 3.82 6.64 -23.62
C LEU A 21 4.66 7.02 -24.85
N ALA A 22 5.93 7.39 -24.66
CA ALA A 22 6.84 7.68 -25.76
C ALA A 22 7.10 6.42 -26.62
N ALA A 23 7.09 5.25 -26.01
CA ALA A 23 7.27 3.95 -26.64
C ALA A 23 5.97 3.35 -27.21
N TYR A 24 4.96 4.16 -27.58
CA TYR A 24 3.66 3.68 -28.07
C TYR A 24 3.71 2.77 -29.31
N THR A 25 4.83 2.76 -30.05
CA THR A 25 5.07 1.88 -31.21
C THR A 25 5.66 0.51 -30.83
N THR A 26 5.99 0.29 -29.56
CA THR A 26 6.51 -1.00 -29.06
C THR A 26 5.38 -2.03 -28.89
N PRO A 27 5.70 -3.34 -28.89
CA PRO A 27 4.73 -4.38 -28.57
C PRO A 27 4.06 -4.12 -27.23
N TYR A 28 2.73 -4.19 -27.22
CA TYR A 28 1.94 -3.78 -26.06
C TYR A 28 2.18 -4.67 -24.82
N GLU A 29 2.68 -5.89 -25.03
CA GLU A 29 3.10 -6.79 -23.95
C GLU A 29 4.23 -6.20 -23.09
N VAL A 30 5.11 -5.39 -23.69
CA VAL A 30 6.18 -4.66 -22.99
C VAL A 30 5.57 -3.55 -22.12
N VAL A 31 4.54 -2.86 -22.62
CA VAL A 31 3.81 -1.84 -21.87
C VAL A 31 3.10 -2.46 -20.66
N ALA A 32 2.38 -3.56 -20.87
CA ALA A 32 1.72 -4.30 -19.78
C ALA A 32 2.71 -4.76 -18.70
N GLU A 33 3.89 -5.24 -19.12
CA GLU A 33 4.94 -5.64 -18.19
C GLU A 33 5.53 -4.45 -17.42
N GLY A 34 5.72 -3.31 -18.08
CA GLY A 34 6.15 -2.06 -17.42
C GLY A 34 5.16 -1.59 -16.35
N VAL A 35 3.87 -1.57 -16.69
CA VAL A 35 2.78 -1.21 -15.75
C VAL A 35 2.77 -2.17 -14.55
N ARG A 36 2.88 -3.48 -14.80
CA ARG A 36 2.96 -4.51 -13.75
C ARG A 36 4.14 -4.25 -12.81
N ASN A 37 5.33 -4.04 -13.37
CA ASN A 37 6.54 -3.84 -12.58
C ASN A 37 6.44 -2.58 -11.72
N VAL A 38 5.92 -1.48 -12.25
CA VAL A 38 5.77 -0.24 -11.48
C VAL A 38 4.77 -0.39 -10.33
N ALA A 39 3.64 -1.07 -10.56
CA ALA A 39 2.67 -1.33 -9.50
C ALA A 39 3.25 -2.18 -8.37
N VAL A 40 4.03 -3.22 -8.72
CA VAL A 40 4.72 -4.07 -7.73
C VAL A 40 5.82 -3.27 -7.01
N THR A 41 6.63 -2.49 -7.72
CA THR A 41 7.66 -1.63 -7.12
C THR A 41 7.04 -0.62 -6.15
N ALA A 42 5.92 0.02 -6.50
CA ALA A 42 5.22 0.93 -5.61
C ALA A 42 4.73 0.22 -4.32
N ALA A 43 4.18 -0.99 -4.45
CA ALA A 43 3.75 -1.81 -3.33
C ALA A 43 4.91 -2.21 -2.40
N GLU A 44 6.01 -2.70 -2.98
CA GLU A 44 7.19 -3.10 -2.23
C GLU A 44 7.85 -1.90 -1.55
N LEU A 45 7.98 -0.77 -2.25
CA LEU A 45 8.54 0.48 -1.71
C LEU A 45 7.71 1.00 -0.54
N TYR A 46 6.38 1.02 -0.67
CA TYR A 46 5.49 1.38 0.42
C TYR A 46 5.74 0.53 1.67
N ARG A 47 5.70 -0.79 1.51
CA ARG A 47 5.92 -1.73 2.62
C ARG A 47 7.30 -1.58 3.23
N LYS A 48 8.32 -1.36 2.41
CA LYS A 48 9.71 -1.15 2.83
C LYS A 48 9.82 0.10 3.71
N ILE A 49 9.21 1.21 3.33
CA ILE A 49 9.20 2.45 4.14
C ILE A 49 8.42 2.23 5.45
N VAL A 50 7.21 1.66 5.38
CA VAL A 50 6.35 1.42 6.56
C VAL A 50 7.00 0.45 7.56
N THR A 51 7.82 -0.48 7.08
CA THR A 51 8.48 -1.48 7.94
C THR A 51 9.86 -1.04 8.43
N ARG A 52 10.66 -0.37 7.59
CA ARG A 52 12.09 -0.09 7.83
C ARG A 52 12.44 1.39 8.03
N GLY A 53 11.45 2.29 8.03
CA GLY A 53 11.56 3.73 7.84
C GLY A 53 12.55 4.58 8.67
N SER A 54 13.57 4.07 9.36
CA SER A 54 14.60 4.92 9.98
C SER A 54 15.56 5.59 8.99
N GLU A 55 15.68 5.09 7.75
CA GLU A 55 16.70 5.54 6.79
C GLU A 55 16.13 6.03 5.44
N MET A 56 14.80 6.06 5.29
CA MET A 56 14.15 6.30 3.99
C MET A 56 13.65 7.74 3.83
N TRP A 57 13.67 8.27 2.61
CA TRP A 57 13.43 9.69 2.28
C TRP A 57 12.06 10.20 2.74
N PHE A 58 11.03 9.35 2.66
CA PHE A 58 9.66 9.72 3.01
C PHE A 58 9.19 9.16 4.36
N SER A 59 10.12 8.77 5.21
CA SER A 59 9.80 8.27 6.55
C SER A 59 9.26 9.31 7.53
N SER A 60 9.41 10.60 7.19
CA SER A 60 8.83 11.74 7.89
C SER A 60 7.34 11.90 7.61
N LEU A 61 6.80 11.27 6.57
CA LEU A 61 5.37 11.22 6.29
C LEU A 61 4.67 10.20 7.20
N SER A 62 3.39 10.42 7.46
CA SER A 62 2.54 9.39 8.05
C SER A 62 2.24 8.29 7.03
N GLN A 63 1.82 7.13 7.53
CA GLN A 63 1.51 5.97 6.68
C GLN A 63 0.45 6.32 5.62
N MET A 64 -0.62 7.03 5.99
CA MET A 64 -1.64 7.44 5.02
C MET A 64 -1.17 8.53 4.05
N HIS A 65 -0.34 9.47 4.50
CA HIS A 65 0.23 10.47 3.59
C HIS A 65 1.15 9.83 2.55
N LEU A 66 1.94 8.84 2.94
CA LEU A 66 2.79 8.08 2.02
C LEU A 66 1.95 7.28 1.01
N LEU A 67 0.90 6.60 1.48
CA LEU A 67 0.00 5.84 0.62
C LEU A 67 -0.68 6.77 -0.40
N CYS A 68 -1.17 7.93 0.06
CA CYS A 68 -1.76 8.97 -0.78
C CYS A 68 -0.78 9.53 -1.81
N LEU A 69 0.49 9.71 -1.43
CA LEU A 69 1.54 10.20 -2.34
C LEU A 69 1.79 9.23 -3.49
N LEU A 70 1.99 7.94 -3.18
CA LEU A 70 2.17 6.91 -4.20
C LEU A 70 0.94 6.80 -5.09
N GLN A 71 -0.25 6.85 -4.50
CA GLN A 71 -1.50 6.88 -5.24
C GLN A 71 -1.55 8.04 -6.24
N ALA A 72 -1.13 9.24 -5.83
CA ALA A 72 -1.12 10.42 -6.70
C ALA A 72 -0.18 10.25 -7.89
N PHE A 73 1.02 9.71 -7.68
CA PHE A 73 1.96 9.45 -8.79
C PHE A 73 1.44 8.41 -9.78
N ILE A 74 0.84 7.32 -9.26
CA ILE A 74 0.27 6.29 -10.13
C ILE A 74 -0.92 6.83 -10.93
N ARG A 75 -1.77 7.65 -10.31
CA ARG A 75 -2.89 8.32 -11.03
C ARG A 75 -2.37 9.27 -12.12
N GLU A 76 -1.41 10.12 -11.80
CA GLU A 76 -0.86 11.07 -12.76
C GLU A 76 -0.21 10.37 -13.96
N GLY A 77 0.53 9.29 -13.72
CA GLY A 77 1.26 8.58 -14.76
C GLY A 77 0.42 7.60 -15.58
N TYR A 78 -0.57 6.93 -14.98
CA TYR A 78 -1.20 5.75 -15.59
C TYR A 78 -2.70 5.89 -15.87
N SER A 79 -3.34 7.01 -15.53
CA SER A 79 -4.78 7.24 -15.79
C SER A 79 -5.12 7.57 -17.27
N TYR A 80 -4.24 7.24 -18.22
CA TYR A 80 -4.47 7.41 -19.65
C TYR A 80 -5.17 6.19 -20.24
N ARG A 81 -6.11 6.41 -21.17
CA ARG A 81 -6.78 5.33 -21.93
C ARG A 81 -5.80 4.38 -22.62
N PHE A 82 -4.62 4.87 -23.00
CA PHE A 82 -3.53 4.07 -23.54
C PHE A 82 -3.17 2.88 -22.63
N PHE A 83 -3.18 3.06 -21.31
CA PHE A 83 -2.82 2.04 -20.34
C PHE A 83 -3.98 1.13 -19.93
N ALA A 84 -5.21 1.36 -20.38
CA ALA A 84 -6.39 0.63 -19.89
C ALA A 84 -6.21 -0.90 -19.97
N LYS A 85 -5.81 -1.40 -21.14
CA LYS A 85 -5.59 -2.84 -21.36
C LYS A 85 -4.34 -3.33 -20.60
N ALA A 86 -3.28 -2.53 -20.56
CA ALA A 86 -2.07 -2.86 -19.82
C ALA A 86 -2.32 -2.99 -18.31
N ILE A 87 -3.20 -2.16 -17.75
CA ILE A 87 -3.61 -2.21 -16.35
C ILE A 87 -4.45 -3.47 -16.07
N GLU A 88 -5.40 -3.81 -16.95
CA GLU A 88 -6.19 -5.06 -16.87
C GLU A 88 -5.26 -6.30 -16.89
N ASP A 89 -4.35 -6.36 -17.86
CA ASP A 89 -3.38 -7.45 -18.00
C ASP A 89 -2.43 -7.53 -16.80
N ALA A 90 -1.95 -6.38 -16.31
CA ALA A 90 -1.08 -6.31 -15.14
C ALA A 90 -1.80 -6.80 -13.87
N ALA A 91 -3.06 -6.42 -13.68
CA ALA A 91 -3.86 -6.84 -12.53
C ALA A 91 -4.03 -8.37 -12.50
N LEU A 92 -4.37 -8.98 -13.64
CA LEU A 92 -4.47 -10.44 -13.76
C LEU A 92 -3.14 -11.14 -13.45
N ARG A 93 -2.03 -10.65 -14.03
CA ARG A 93 -0.69 -11.22 -13.78
C ARG A 93 -0.26 -11.09 -12.32
N ILE A 94 -0.62 -10.01 -11.63
CA ILE A 94 -0.30 -9.82 -10.21
C ILE A 94 -1.09 -10.82 -9.36
N ASP A 95 -2.38 -10.98 -9.63
CA ASP A 95 -3.22 -11.92 -8.90
C ASP A 95 -2.71 -13.36 -9.03
N ASP A 96 -2.34 -13.79 -10.25
CA ASP A 96 -1.80 -15.12 -10.55
C ASP A 96 -0.33 -15.32 -10.13
N SER A 97 0.36 -14.28 -9.67
CA SER A 97 1.79 -14.34 -9.33
C SER A 97 2.07 -15.10 -8.01
N SER A 98 3.34 -15.39 -7.75
CA SER A 98 3.82 -15.97 -6.48
C SER A 98 4.15 -14.92 -5.39
N LEU A 99 3.79 -13.65 -5.59
CA LEU A 99 3.98 -12.59 -4.60
C LEU A 99 3.16 -12.88 -3.33
N ASP A 100 3.57 -12.31 -2.20
CA ASP A 100 2.78 -12.41 -0.97
C ASP A 100 1.49 -11.58 -1.08
N ASP A 101 0.44 -12.04 -0.40
CA ASP A 101 -0.91 -11.47 -0.49
C ASP A 101 -0.95 -9.97 -0.17
N GLU A 102 -0.12 -9.52 0.76
CA GLU A 102 -0.07 -8.11 1.13
C GLU A 102 0.52 -7.25 0.00
N THR A 103 1.63 -7.68 -0.63
CA THR A 103 2.17 -7.01 -1.83
C THR A 103 1.14 -6.96 -2.96
N LYS A 104 0.45 -8.08 -3.21
CA LYS A 104 -0.59 -8.14 -4.25
C LYS A 104 -1.72 -7.14 -3.95
N ALA A 105 -2.15 -7.05 -2.69
CA ALA A 105 -3.21 -6.13 -2.29
C ALA A 105 -2.85 -4.66 -2.55
N TYR A 106 -1.64 -4.22 -2.19
CA TYR A 106 -1.18 -2.85 -2.48
C TYR A 106 -1.02 -2.62 -3.98
N ALA A 107 -0.41 -3.55 -4.72
CA ALA A 107 -0.18 -3.38 -6.14
C ALA A 107 -1.50 -3.27 -6.92
N LEU A 108 -2.48 -4.13 -6.60
CA LEU A 108 -3.81 -4.06 -7.19
C LEU A 108 -4.57 -2.82 -6.75
N PHE A 109 -4.42 -2.37 -5.51
CA PHE A 109 -5.00 -1.10 -5.07
C PHE A 109 -4.47 0.07 -5.92
N PHE A 110 -3.15 0.14 -6.16
CA PHE A 110 -2.55 1.17 -7.01
C PHE A 110 -3.01 1.09 -8.47
N LEU A 111 -3.14 -0.10 -9.03
CA LEU A 111 -3.72 -0.25 -10.38
C LEU A 111 -5.19 0.17 -10.42
N ASN A 112 -5.96 -0.20 -9.39
CA ASN A 112 -7.39 0.09 -9.31
C ASN A 112 -7.67 1.59 -9.30
N VAL A 113 -6.87 2.39 -8.59
CA VAL A 113 -7.07 3.84 -8.54
C VAL A 113 -6.84 4.52 -9.88
N ALA A 114 -5.83 4.10 -10.65
CA ALA A 114 -5.60 4.63 -12.01
C ALA A 114 -6.67 4.14 -12.99
N TYR A 115 -7.10 2.89 -12.85
CA TYR A 115 -8.12 2.30 -13.71
C TYR A 115 -9.50 2.95 -13.55
N ILE A 116 -9.87 3.34 -12.32
CA ILE A 116 -11.07 4.12 -12.05
C ILE A 116 -11.05 5.44 -12.84
N ASP A 117 -9.92 6.14 -12.85
CA ASP A 117 -9.78 7.43 -13.53
C ASP A 117 -9.80 7.34 -15.05
N VAL A 118 -9.39 6.20 -15.62
CA VAL A 118 -9.51 5.92 -17.06
C VAL A 118 -10.99 5.94 -17.51
N GLY A 119 -11.93 5.80 -16.58
CA GLY A 119 -13.37 5.96 -16.82
C GLY A 119 -14.08 4.71 -17.29
N LYS A 120 -13.50 3.53 -17.05
CA LYS A 120 -14.13 2.24 -17.36
C LYS A 120 -15.19 1.82 -16.35
N GLY A 121 -15.26 2.45 -15.17
CA GLY A 121 -16.27 2.17 -14.13
C GLY A 121 -16.14 0.79 -13.46
N GLU A 122 -15.37 -0.11 -14.05
CA GLU A 122 -14.99 -1.39 -13.49
C GLU A 122 -13.86 -1.23 -12.46
N THR A 123 -13.88 -2.05 -11.43
CA THR A 123 -12.90 -2.04 -10.32
C THR A 123 -12.33 -3.45 -10.13
N PHE A 124 -11.09 -3.56 -9.67
CA PHE A 124 -10.46 -4.85 -9.30
C PHE A 124 -10.93 -5.39 -7.94
N ASP A 125 -12.15 -5.01 -7.54
CA ASP A 125 -12.82 -5.38 -6.30
C ASP A 125 -12.74 -6.88 -6.01
N PHE A 126 -13.05 -7.72 -7.00
CA PHE A 126 -13.09 -9.17 -6.83
C PHE A 126 -11.70 -9.76 -6.56
N MET A 127 -10.65 -9.20 -7.18
CA MET A 127 -9.27 -9.63 -6.97
C MET A 127 -8.81 -9.24 -5.56
N LEU A 128 -9.10 -8.00 -5.15
CA LEU A 128 -8.83 -7.53 -3.80
C LEU A 128 -9.57 -8.36 -2.73
N GLU A 129 -10.82 -8.77 -3.00
CA GLU A 129 -11.57 -9.66 -2.10
C GLU A 129 -11.01 -11.09 -2.04
N ARG A 130 -10.48 -11.60 -3.15
CA ARG A 130 -9.91 -12.94 -3.23
C ARG A 130 -8.58 -13.03 -2.47
N ILE A 131 -7.74 -12.01 -2.58
CA ILE A 131 -6.38 -12.01 -2.04
C ILE A 131 -6.39 -11.96 -0.52
N GLN A 132 -7.20 -11.11 0.11
CA GLN A 132 -7.32 -11.10 1.55
C GLN A 132 -8.76 -10.84 2.01
N LYS A 133 -9.26 -11.77 2.83
CA LYS A 133 -10.52 -11.58 3.53
C LYS A 133 -10.48 -10.33 4.42
N ASP A 134 -9.33 -10.02 5.00
CA ASP A 134 -9.09 -8.83 5.83
C ASP A 134 -7.87 -8.05 5.30
N LEU A 135 -8.13 -7.04 4.48
CA LEU A 135 -7.10 -6.14 3.94
C LEU A 135 -6.36 -5.38 5.06
N PRO A 136 -5.10 -4.95 4.83
CA PRO A 136 -4.41 -4.00 5.68
C PRO A 136 -5.29 -2.78 6.01
N VAL A 137 -5.23 -2.30 7.25
CA VAL A 137 -6.19 -1.29 7.75
C VAL A 137 -6.06 0.04 7.01
N ASP A 138 -4.83 0.44 6.68
CA ASP A 138 -4.53 1.57 5.81
C ASP A 138 -5.18 1.42 4.42
N LEU A 139 -5.12 0.25 3.78
CA LEU A 139 -5.85 0.00 2.53
C LEU A 139 -7.37 0.08 2.71
N GLN A 140 -7.91 -0.39 3.83
CA GLN A 140 -9.34 -0.23 4.11
C GLN A 140 -9.72 1.26 4.19
N PHE A 141 -8.93 2.06 4.88
CA PHE A 141 -9.14 3.51 4.98
C PHE A 141 -8.93 4.22 3.64
N ALA A 142 -7.96 3.79 2.84
CA ALA A 142 -7.75 4.32 1.50
C ALA A 142 -8.96 4.03 0.61
N LEU A 143 -9.41 2.78 0.52
CA LEU A 143 -10.64 2.39 -0.21
C LEU A 143 -11.89 3.14 0.28
N TRP A 144 -11.96 3.44 1.58
CA TRP A 144 -13.03 4.25 2.15
C TRP A 144 -13.03 5.69 1.63
N HIS A 145 -11.85 6.33 1.58
CA HIS A 145 -11.70 7.67 1.00
C HIS A 145 -11.97 7.66 -0.51
N GLU A 146 -11.44 6.68 -1.23
CA GLU A 146 -11.69 6.49 -2.67
C GLU A 146 -13.18 6.35 -2.98
N GLY A 147 -13.89 5.56 -2.16
CA GLY A 147 -15.33 5.38 -2.27
C GLY A 147 -16.17 6.65 -2.12
N ARG A 148 -15.61 7.75 -1.60
CA ARG A 148 -16.30 9.05 -1.52
C ARG A 148 -16.13 9.90 -2.77
N ASN A 149 -15.07 9.65 -3.53
CA ASN A 149 -14.69 10.46 -4.69
C ASN A 149 -15.21 9.87 -6.01
N VAL A 150 -15.69 8.62 -6.00
CA VAL A 150 -16.29 7.97 -7.18
C VAL A 150 -17.80 8.16 -7.25
N LYS A 151 -18.34 8.31 -8.46
CA LYS A 151 -19.79 8.42 -8.72
C LYS A 151 -20.54 7.16 -8.30
N GLU A 152 -19.97 6.00 -8.62
CA GLU A 152 -20.54 4.69 -8.28
C GLU A 152 -19.58 3.94 -7.37
N ARG A 153 -20.08 3.58 -6.19
CA ARG A 153 -19.31 2.86 -5.18
C ARG A 153 -19.37 1.37 -5.45
N SER A 154 -18.21 0.74 -5.51
CA SER A 154 -18.06 -0.69 -5.71
C SER A 154 -18.55 -1.51 -4.50
N ALA A 155 -18.77 -2.81 -4.69
CA ALA A 155 -19.28 -3.68 -3.62
C ALA A 155 -18.28 -3.80 -2.47
N LEU A 156 -16.98 -3.91 -2.81
CA LEU A 156 -15.88 -3.91 -1.86
C LEU A 156 -15.85 -2.62 -1.05
N MET A 157 -15.94 -1.45 -1.69
CA MET A 157 -15.96 -0.15 -1.00
C MET A 157 -17.08 -0.10 0.05
N ARG A 158 -18.30 -0.51 -0.33
CA ARG A 158 -19.45 -0.55 0.60
C ARG A 158 -19.27 -1.55 1.74
N LYS A 159 -18.60 -2.68 1.48
CA LYS A 159 -18.30 -3.70 2.48
C LYS A 159 -17.25 -3.21 3.48
N GLN A 160 -16.21 -2.52 3.00
CA GLN A 160 -15.17 -1.94 3.86
C GLN A 160 -15.74 -0.82 4.74
N ASP A 161 -16.68 0.01 4.28
CA ASP A 161 -17.41 0.95 5.15
C ASP A 161 -18.01 0.26 6.38
N LYS A 162 -18.71 -0.85 6.15
CA LYS A 162 -19.38 -1.61 7.23
C LYS A 162 -18.37 -2.23 8.18
N ARG A 163 -17.15 -2.54 7.72
CA ARG A 163 -16.08 -3.10 8.54
C ARG A 163 -15.34 -2.04 9.32
N LEU A 164 -14.95 -0.93 8.70
CA LEU A 164 -14.33 0.20 9.39
C LEU A 164 -15.23 0.75 10.50
N ARG A 165 -16.54 0.82 10.28
CA ARG A 165 -17.52 1.18 11.34
C ARG A 165 -17.56 0.20 12.52
N ARG A 166 -17.14 -1.06 12.31
CA ARG A 166 -17.07 -2.11 13.36
C ARG A 166 -15.70 -2.15 14.05
N ILE A 167 -14.63 -1.98 13.28
CA ILE A 167 -13.24 -2.06 13.75
C ILE A 167 -12.80 -0.75 14.39
N MET A 168 -13.39 0.39 14.01
CA MET A 168 -13.14 1.65 14.70
C MET A 168 -13.39 1.45 16.20
N PRO A 169 -12.38 1.63 17.05
CA PRO A 169 -12.59 1.54 18.48
C PRO A 169 -13.65 2.58 18.87
N ARG A 170 -14.35 2.36 19.99
CA ARG A 170 -15.25 3.36 20.56
C ARG A 170 -14.56 3.93 21.80
N GLY A 171 -14.26 5.23 21.81
CA GLY A 171 -13.60 5.93 22.92
C GLY A 171 -12.17 6.41 22.61
N ASN A 172 -11.36 6.64 23.64
CA ASN A 172 -10.06 7.33 23.54
C ASN A 172 -8.97 6.54 22.76
N THR A 173 -9.09 5.22 22.64
CA THR A 173 -8.14 4.38 21.88
C THR A 173 -8.23 4.59 20.37
N THR A 174 -9.38 5.06 19.88
CA THR A 174 -9.61 5.41 18.47
C THR A 174 -8.78 6.59 18.05
N ASP A 175 -8.72 7.60 18.91
CA ASP A 175 -7.98 8.83 18.65
C ASP A 175 -6.48 8.54 18.50
N THR A 176 -5.91 7.72 19.39
CA THR A 176 -4.50 7.31 19.28
C THR A 176 -4.23 6.50 18.01
N PHE A 177 -5.13 5.59 17.61
CA PHE A 177 -4.96 4.79 16.40
C PHE A 177 -5.01 5.66 15.13
N ILE A 178 -6.01 6.53 15.02
CA ILE A 178 -6.16 7.45 13.89
C ILE A 178 -4.96 8.41 13.84
N LYS A 179 -4.53 8.96 14.98
CA LYS A 179 -3.33 9.81 15.05
C LYS A 179 -2.08 9.09 14.59
N ASN A 180 -1.90 7.82 14.97
CA ASN A 180 -0.75 7.04 14.49
C ASN A 180 -0.77 6.84 12.97
N LEU A 181 -1.96 6.65 12.40
CA LEU A 181 -2.13 6.34 10.98
C LEU A 181 -2.04 7.59 10.08
N TYR A 182 -2.59 8.71 10.53
CA TYR A 182 -2.71 9.95 9.74
C TYR A 182 -1.73 11.06 10.12
N GLU A 183 -1.35 11.17 11.39
CA GLU A 183 -0.59 12.33 11.89
C GLU A 183 0.87 11.98 12.22
N ARG A 184 1.13 10.77 12.71
CA ARG A 184 2.48 10.42 13.17
C ARG A 184 3.35 9.96 12.00
N PRO A 185 4.58 10.49 11.89
CA PRO A 185 5.57 9.99 10.95
C PRO A 185 5.86 8.50 11.14
N VAL A 186 6.07 7.78 10.04
CA VAL A 186 6.40 6.35 10.03
C VAL A 186 7.65 6.07 10.89
N ASN A 187 8.70 6.88 10.76
CA ASN A 187 9.92 6.70 11.56
C ASN A 187 9.67 6.75 13.08
N THR A 188 8.75 7.61 13.51
CA THR A 188 8.43 7.84 14.92
C THR A 188 7.66 6.63 15.48
N VAL A 189 6.70 6.11 14.70
CA VAL A 189 5.94 4.90 15.07
C VAL A 189 6.87 3.69 15.18
N ILE A 190 7.77 3.50 14.21
CA ILE A 190 8.74 2.41 14.22
C ILE A 190 9.66 2.50 15.44
N GLN A 191 10.25 3.66 15.72
CA GLN A 191 11.12 3.84 16.89
C GLN A 191 10.40 3.57 18.22
N GLN A 192 9.12 3.95 18.34
CA GLN A 192 8.31 3.65 19.51
C GLN A 192 8.07 2.14 19.65
N SER A 193 7.81 1.44 18.55
CA SER A 193 7.60 0.00 18.54
C SER A 193 8.86 -0.79 18.94
N LEU A 194 10.03 -0.38 18.43
CA LEU A 194 11.33 -0.97 18.78
C LEU A 194 11.64 -0.79 20.27
N LYS A 195 11.51 0.43 20.79
CA LYS A 195 11.72 0.72 22.22
C LYS A 195 10.77 -0.07 23.12
N ALA A 196 9.52 -0.27 22.70
CA ALA A 196 8.54 -1.06 23.44
C ALA A 196 8.90 -2.56 23.46
N GLN A 197 9.41 -3.10 22.35
CA GLN A 197 9.88 -4.48 22.25
C GLN A 197 11.11 -4.74 23.12
N GLU A 198 12.06 -3.81 23.14
CA GLU A 198 13.25 -3.87 24.01
C GLU A 198 12.87 -3.84 25.49
N ALA A 199 11.98 -2.92 25.88
CA ALA A 199 11.48 -2.84 27.24
C ALA A 199 10.73 -4.10 27.68
N LYS A 200 10.01 -4.78 26.76
CA LYS A 200 9.34 -6.05 27.04
C LYS A 200 10.36 -7.19 27.25
N LYS A 201 11.37 -7.30 26.38
CA LYS A 201 12.46 -8.28 26.51
C LYS A 201 13.23 -8.11 27.81
N ASP A 202 13.47 -6.87 28.24
CA ASP A 202 14.17 -6.58 29.49
C ASP A 202 13.34 -6.93 30.73
N LYS A 203 12.02 -6.72 30.67
CA LYS A 203 11.10 -7.17 31.73
C LYS A 203 11.05 -8.69 31.85
N GLU A 204 11.00 -9.41 30.73
CA GLU A 204 11.01 -10.88 30.69
C GLU A 204 12.34 -11.45 31.22
N LYS A 205 13.48 -10.86 30.86
CA LYS A 205 14.80 -11.23 31.41
C LYS A 205 14.90 -10.98 32.92
N LYS A 206 14.36 -9.87 33.42
CA LYS A 206 14.33 -9.57 34.86
C LYS A 206 13.41 -10.54 35.62
N ALA A 207 12.25 -10.89 35.06
CA ALA A 207 11.34 -11.87 35.65
C ALA A 207 11.97 -13.28 35.70
N MET A 208 12.68 -13.71 34.65
CA MET A 208 13.40 -14.99 34.65
C MET A 208 14.55 -15.03 35.66
N ARG A 209 15.28 -13.92 35.86
CA ARG A 209 16.33 -13.84 36.89
C ARG A 209 15.77 -13.91 38.32
N GLN A 210 14.60 -13.32 38.56
CA GLN A 210 13.93 -13.39 39.88
C GLN A 210 13.40 -14.79 40.19
N LEU A 211 12.94 -15.54 39.18
CA LEU A 211 12.53 -16.95 39.32
C LEU A 211 13.71 -17.91 39.58
N GLN A 212 14.92 -17.56 39.16
CA GLN A 212 16.13 -18.36 39.38
C GLN A 212 16.80 -18.11 40.74
N LEU A 213 16.55 -16.95 41.38
CA LEU A 213 17.09 -16.58 42.70
C LEU A 213 16.17 -16.95 43.88
N GLY A 214 14.99 -17.50 43.60
CA GLY A 214 13.99 -17.94 44.60
C GLY A 214 13.98 -19.45 44.88
N LYS A 215 15.04 -20.18 44.50
CA LYS A 215 15.31 -21.58 44.84
C LYS A 215 16.62 -21.67 45.61
#